data_AF-A0A0F9CYT3-F1
#
_entry.id   AF-A0A0F9CYT3-F1
#
_cell.length_a   1.000
_cell.length_b   1.000
_cell.length_c   1.000
_cell.angle_alpha   90.00
_cell.angle_beta   90.00
_cell.angle_gamma   90.00
#
_symmetry.space_group_name_H-M   'P 1'
#
loop_
_entity.id
_entity.type
_entity.pdbx_description
1 polymer ?
#
loop_
_entity_poly.entity_id
_entity_poly.type
_entity_poly.pdbx_seq_one_letter_code
_entity_poly.pdbx_strand_id
1 'polypeptide(L)'
;TYDSAIQGFDKTLTPLQYSLGFKISRLAFDDDRLGALKNMASDLGWSWTESRNILSADVINNGYSGALTGPDGVVLFSTAHLREDGVTFRNRLATDADFSPTSLRTAFVDFRNFRDGRGKRLNLKPEAIMSPPDNWFDIAEVLQSSDRPDTANRATNVSRSFFEGGVLRQLPPNDYITDTDSWVLVGPKEDHGLIFLEREKFTVETDVDFDTRTLKTAAWGRFDVDWVNNGVGIFASAGA
;
A
#
# COMPACT_ATOMS: atom_id res chain seq x y z
N THR A 1 0.67 -6.15 40.83
CA THR A 1 2.04 -5.83 40.34
C THR A 1 1.90 -4.97 39.11
N TYR A 2 2.73 -3.93 38.98
CA TYR A 2 2.70 -3.04 37.82
C TYR A 2 3.32 -3.72 36.61
N ASP A 3 2.82 -3.37 35.43
CA ASP A 3 3.32 -3.85 34.16
C ASP A 3 4.50 -2.98 33.69
N SER A 4 5.55 -3.60 33.15
CA SER A 4 6.75 -2.90 32.69
C SER A 4 6.70 -2.66 31.18
N ALA A 5 7.14 -1.50 30.71
CA ALA A 5 7.31 -1.25 29.28
C ALA A 5 8.41 -2.15 28.71
N ILE A 6 8.15 -2.77 27.56
CA ILE A 6 9.11 -3.57 26.80
C ILE A 6 9.29 -2.86 25.45
N GLN A 7 10.54 -2.72 25.00
CA GLN A 7 10.82 -2.23 23.65
C GLN A 7 10.44 -3.34 22.66
N GLY A 8 9.51 -3.02 21.75
CA GLY A 8 9.15 -3.88 20.63
C GLY A 8 10.16 -3.78 19.49
N PHE A 9 9.80 -4.34 18.33
CA PHE A 9 10.62 -4.25 17.13
C PHE A 9 10.69 -2.81 16.59
N ASP A 10 11.84 -2.43 16.03
CA ASP A 10 12.08 -1.11 15.46
C ASP A 10 12.59 -1.18 14.02
N LYS A 11 12.20 -0.20 13.20
CA LYS A 11 12.72 0.03 11.85
C LYS A 11 12.96 1.51 11.65
N THR A 12 14.12 1.86 11.10
CA THR A 12 14.45 3.24 10.77
C THR A 12 14.16 3.49 9.28
N LEU A 13 13.34 4.50 9.01
CA LEU A 13 13.11 4.99 7.64
C LEU A 13 14.17 6.05 7.30
N THR A 14 14.75 5.95 6.09
CA THR A 14 15.80 6.84 5.60
C THR A 14 15.35 7.53 4.31
N PRO A 15 14.63 8.67 4.40
CA PRO A 15 14.11 9.38 3.24
C PRO A 15 15.19 9.75 2.21
N LEU A 16 15.02 9.22 1.01
CA LEU A 16 15.86 9.49 -0.14
C LEU A 16 15.42 10.78 -0.82
N GLN A 17 16.39 11.49 -1.40
CA GLN A 17 16.12 12.67 -2.20
C GLN A 17 15.93 12.29 -3.66
N TYR A 18 14.81 12.71 -4.21
CA TYR A 18 14.49 12.57 -5.62
C TYR A 18 14.45 13.97 -6.23
N SER A 19 15.11 14.15 -7.37
CA SER A 19 15.17 15.42 -8.08
C SER A 19 14.92 15.21 -9.56
N LEU A 20 14.10 16.07 -10.14
CA LEU A 20 13.75 16.12 -11.55
C LEU A 20 14.01 17.53 -12.07
N GLY A 21 14.22 17.71 -13.36
CA GLY A 21 14.37 19.05 -13.91
C GLY A 21 14.50 19.05 -15.42
N PHE A 22 14.20 20.20 -16.01
CA PHE A 22 14.32 20.43 -17.43
C PHE A 22 14.82 21.86 -17.70
N LYS A 23 15.37 22.07 -18.90
CA LYS A 23 15.82 23.38 -19.36
C LYS A 23 15.26 23.67 -20.75
N ILE A 24 14.79 24.89 -20.97
CA ILE A 24 14.19 25.34 -22.22
C ILE A 24 14.85 26.65 -22.64
N SER A 25 15.29 26.74 -23.90
CA SER A 25 15.81 27.99 -24.43
C SER A 25 14.71 29.04 -24.58
N ARG A 26 15.05 30.32 -24.43
CA ARG A 26 14.07 31.41 -24.55
C ARG A 26 13.31 31.38 -25.89
N LEU A 27 14.06 31.18 -26.98
CA LEU A 27 13.51 31.17 -28.34
C LEU A 27 12.49 30.04 -28.51
N ALA A 28 12.80 28.83 -28.01
CA ALA A 28 11.87 27.72 -28.07
C ALA A 28 10.59 27.99 -27.28
N PHE A 29 10.70 28.63 -26.11
CA PHE A 29 9.53 29.00 -25.31
C PHE A 29 8.68 30.09 -25.97
N ASP A 30 9.30 31.10 -26.57
CA ASP A 30 8.60 32.19 -27.26
C ASP A 30 7.94 31.72 -28.57
N ASP A 31 8.57 30.76 -29.27
CA ASP A 31 8.07 30.19 -30.52
C ASP A 31 7.04 29.05 -30.32
N ASP A 32 6.84 28.57 -29.09
CA ASP A 32 5.88 27.51 -28.78
C ASP A 32 4.43 28.01 -28.81
N ARG A 33 3.83 27.91 -30.00
CA ARG A 33 2.43 28.23 -30.25
C ARG A 33 1.46 27.12 -29.83
N LEU A 34 1.94 25.88 -29.68
CA LEU A 34 1.10 24.71 -29.37
C LEU A 34 1.04 24.41 -27.86
N GLY A 35 1.91 25.02 -27.06
CA GLY A 35 1.93 24.88 -25.61
C GLY A 35 2.57 23.59 -25.11
N ALA A 36 3.25 22.84 -25.99
CA ALA A 36 3.92 21.59 -25.60
C ALA A 36 4.99 21.83 -24.53
N LEU A 37 5.70 22.95 -24.59
CA LEU A 37 6.71 23.34 -23.60
C LEU A 37 6.09 23.85 -22.30
N LYS A 38 4.86 24.37 -22.36
CA LYS A 38 4.09 24.75 -21.15
C LYS A 38 3.64 23.52 -20.36
N ASN A 39 3.39 22.41 -21.05
CA ASN A 39 2.99 21.15 -20.42
C ASN A 39 4.14 20.46 -19.67
N MET A 40 5.40 20.75 -19.98
CA MET A 40 6.56 20.12 -19.32
C MET A 40 6.56 20.30 -17.80
N ALA A 41 6.04 21.42 -17.28
CA ALA A 41 5.90 21.62 -15.84
C ALA A 41 4.82 20.70 -15.23
N SER A 42 3.73 20.44 -15.96
CA SER A 42 2.72 19.46 -15.58
C SER A 42 3.30 18.05 -15.63
N ASP A 43 4.00 17.70 -16.71
CA ASP A 43 4.63 16.39 -16.90
C ASP A 43 5.64 16.06 -15.81
N LEU A 44 6.32 17.09 -15.28
CA LEU A 44 7.21 16.97 -14.12
C LEU A 44 6.44 16.52 -12.86
N GLY A 45 5.27 17.09 -12.61
CA GLY A 45 4.39 16.69 -11.50
C GLY A 45 3.79 15.28 -11.69
N TRP A 46 3.47 14.90 -12.92
CA TRP A 46 3.05 13.54 -13.26
C TRP A 46 4.17 12.53 -13.01
N SER A 47 5.39 12.80 -13.51
CA SER A 47 6.56 11.94 -13.28
C SER A 47 6.89 11.77 -11.79
N TRP A 48 6.72 12.83 -11.00
CA TRP A 48 6.85 12.77 -9.55
C TRP A 48 5.80 11.84 -8.91
N THR A 49 4.54 11.98 -9.30
CA THR A 49 3.43 11.17 -8.78
C THR A 49 3.60 9.70 -9.16
N GLU A 50 3.99 9.44 -10.41
CA GLU A 50 4.32 8.12 -10.94
C GLU A 50 5.40 7.44 -10.10
N SER A 51 6.50 8.15 -9.84
CA SER A 51 7.62 7.63 -9.02
C SER A 51 7.15 7.26 -7.61
N ARG A 52 6.29 8.08 -7.00
CA ARG A 52 5.71 7.79 -5.68
C ARG A 52 4.82 6.55 -5.68
N ASN A 53 3.99 6.40 -6.70
CA ASN A 53 3.08 5.26 -6.80
C ASN A 53 3.86 3.95 -7.01
N ILE A 54 4.85 3.95 -7.92
CA ILE A 54 5.72 2.80 -8.17
C ILE A 54 6.44 2.37 -6.89
N LEU A 55 7.10 3.31 -6.20
CA LEU A 55 7.83 3.00 -4.97
C LEU A 55 6.91 2.54 -3.83
N SER A 56 5.67 3.06 -3.77
CA SER A 56 4.70 2.60 -2.77
C SER A 56 4.18 1.20 -3.07
N ALA A 57 3.94 0.87 -4.34
CA ALA A 57 3.50 -0.46 -4.76
C ALA A 57 4.63 -1.49 -4.68
N ASP A 58 5.89 -1.09 -4.86
CA ASP A 58 7.06 -1.95 -4.74
C ASP A 58 7.14 -2.65 -3.37
N VAL A 59 6.74 -1.96 -2.29
CA VAL A 59 6.65 -2.51 -0.94
C VAL A 59 5.68 -3.72 -0.89
N ILE A 60 4.57 -3.65 -1.64
CA ILE A 60 3.57 -4.72 -1.70
C ILE A 60 4.04 -5.82 -2.64
N ASN A 61 4.52 -5.47 -3.84
CA ASN A 61 4.98 -6.42 -4.86
C ASN A 61 6.12 -7.30 -4.34
N ASN A 62 7.06 -6.72 -3.58
CA ASN A 62 8.15 -7.47 -2.96
C ASN A 62 7.82 -7.97 -1.55
N GLY A 63 6.57 -7.84 -1.08
CA GLY A 63 6.18 -8.19 0.29
C GLY A 63 6.31 -9.68 0.63
N TYR A 64 6.45 -10.55 -0.38
CA TYR A 64 6.68 -11.99 -0.23
C TYR A 64 8.17 -12.38 -0.37
N SER A 65 9.03 -11.44 -0.78
CA SER A 65 10.43 -11.68 -1.12
C SER A 65 11.35 -11.49 0.09
N GLY A 66 12.22 -12.46 0.36
CA GLY A 66 13.19 -12.45 1.47
C GLY A 66 14.20 -11.29 1.46
N ALA A 67 14.27 -10.52 0.36
CA ALA A 67 15.18 -9.39 0.24
C ALA A 67 14.75 -8.15 1.06
N LEU A 68 13.45 -8.02 1.34
CA LEU A 68 12.88 -6.91 2.10
C LEU A 68 12.30 -7.47 3.41
N THR A 69 12.95 -7.16 4.53
CA THR A 69 12.53 -7.60 5.86
C THR A 69 12.03 -6.43 6.70
N GLY A 70 11.08 -6.76 7.56
CA GLY A 70 10.48 -5.86 8.52
C GLY A 70 11.33 -5.75 9.79
N PRO A 71 10.81 -5.03 10.79
CA PRO A 71 11.47 -4.86 12.08
C PRO A 71 11.63 -6.19 12.84
N ASP A 72 10.81 -7.19 12.55
CA ASP A 72 10.89 -8.56 13.10
C ASP A 72 11.84 -9.48 12.31
N GLY A 73 12.52 -8.97 11.27
CA GLY A 73 13.43 -9.74 10.42
C GLY A 73 12.72 -10.65 9.42
N VAL A 74 11.40 -10.50 9.25
CA VAL A 74 10.56 -11.32 8.36
C VAL A 74 10.00 -10.44 7.24
N VAL A 75 9.71 -11.04 6.08
CA VAL A 75 9.07 -10.36 4.93
C VAL A 75 7.69 -9.81 5.30
N LEU A 76 7.20 -8.79 4.59
CA LEU A 76 5.91 -8.12 4.89
C LEU A 76 4.72 -9.09 4.97
N PHE A 77 4.66 -10.10 4.10
CA PHE A 77 3.60 -11.11 4.07
C PHE A 77 4.17 -12.49 4.39
N SER A 78 3.92 -12.95 5.61
CA SER A 78 4.50 -14.19 6.13
C SER A 78 3.51 -15.01 6.94
N THR A 79 3.75 -16.32 6.95
CA THR A 79 3.08 -17.27 7.83
C THR A 79 3.75 -17.40 9.20
N ALA A 80 4.87 -16.70 9.41
CA ALA A 80 5.73 -16.85 10.58
C ALA A 80 6.31 -15.49 11.06
N HIS A 81 5.49 -14.44 11.10
CA HIS A 81 5.85 -13.19 11.77
C HIS A 81 6.11 -13.42 13.25
N LEU A 82 7.06 -12.69 13.82
CA LEU A 82 7.39 -12.79 15.24
C LEU A 82 6.66 -11.72 16.05
N ARG A 83 6.17 -12.13 17.21
CA ARG A 83 5.67 -11.25 18.26
C ARG A 83 6.76 -11.02 19.31
N GLU A 84 6.62 -9.98 20.12
CA GLU A 84 7.63 -9.59 21.12
C GLU A 84 7.88 -10.67 22.18
N ASP A 85 6.93 -11.59 22.39
CA ASP A 85 7.09 -12.76 23.26
C ASP A 85 7.61 -14.03 22.56
N GLY A 86 8.03 -13.92 21.30
CA GLY A 86 8.60 -15.00 20.51
C GLY A 86 7.57 -15.95 19.88
N VAL A 87 6.27 -15.72 20.07
CA VAL A 87 5.23 -16.52 19.43
C VAL A 87 5.05 -16.06 17.98
N THR A 88 4.91 -17.02 17.06
CA THR A 88 4.66 -16.72 15.67
C THR A 88 3.19 -16.50 15.37
N PHE A 89 2.90 -15.67 14.37
CA PHE A 89 1.58 -15.54 13.77
C PHE A 89 1.70 -15.37 12.25
N ARG A 90 0.57 -15.44 11.56
CA ARG A 90 0.50 -15.25 10.11
C ARG A 90 -0.31 -14.01 9.76
N ASN A 91 0.11 -13.33 8.71
CA ASN A 91 -0.66 -12.27 8.06
C ASN A 91 -0.87 -12.55 6.56
N ARG A 92 -0.71 -13.82 6.16
CA ARG A 92 -1.11 -14.29 4.85
C ARG A 92 -1.73 -15.67 4.94
N LEU A 93 -2.39 -16.10 3.87
CA LEU A 93 -2.90 -17.47 3.80
C LEU A 93 -1.75 -18.48 3.87
N ALA A 94 -2.00 -19.63 4.52
CA ALA A 94 -1.01 -20.71 4.59
C ALA A 94 -0.75 -21.34 3.22
N THR A 95 -1.78 -21.37 2.39
CA THR A 95 -1.72 -21.72 0.97
C THR A 95 -2.32 -20.54 0.25
N ASP A 96 -1.56 -19.93 -0.65
CA ASP A 96 -2.04 -18.81 -1.46
C ASP A 96 -3.26 -19.26 -2.29
N ALA A 97 -4.21 -18.34 -2.42
CA ALA A 97 -5.49 -18.61 -3.07
C ALA A 97 -6.11 -17.32 -3.62
N ASP A 98 -6.86 -17.49 -4.70
CA ASP A 98 -7.66 -16.43 -5.31
C ASP A 98 -8.70 -15.85 -4.35
N PHE A 99 -9.16 -14.64 -4.69
CA PHE A 99 -10.20 -14.00 -3.91
C PHE A 99 -11.52 -14.75 -4.02
N SER A 100 -12.04 -15.18 -2.88
CA SER A 100 -13.29 -15.92 -2.80
C SER A 100 -13.94 -15.69 -1.44
N PRO A 101 -15.24 -15.99 -1.29
CA PRO A 101 -15.89 -15.93 0.02
C PRO A 101 -15.19 -16.77 1.09
N THR A 102 -14.53 -17.88 0.71
CA THR A 102 -13.83 -18.77 1.63
C THR A 102 -12.48 -18.20 2.07
N SER A 103 -11.69 -17.68 1.13
CA SER A 103 -10.40 -17.04 1.46
C SER A 103 -10.61 -15.76 2.28
N LEU A 104 -11.62 -14.95 1.94
CA LEU A 104 -11.99 -13.75 2.72
C LEU A 104 -12.38 -14.08 4.17
N ARG A 105 -13.15 -15.15 4.40
CA ARG A 105 -13.54 -15.58 5.76
C ARG A 105 -12.36 -16.04 6.57
N THR A 106 -11.48 -16.81 5.96
CA THR A 106 -10.26 -17.30 6.61
C THR A 106 -9.38 -16.12 7.02
N ALA A 107 -9.15 -15.19 6.10
CA ALA A 107 -8.39 -13.97 6.34
C ALA A 107 -9.02 -13.10 7.45
N PHE A 108 -10.35 -12.94 7.45
CA PHE A 108 -11.04 -12.18 8.50
C PHE A 108 -10.86 -12.80 9.89
N VAL A 109 -10.96 -14.14 9.99
CA VAL A 109 -10.74 -14.85 11.25
C VAL A 109 -9.31 -14.65 11.74
N ASP A 110 -8.33 -14.75 10.85
CA ASP A 110 -6.92 -14.50 11.19
C ASP A 110 -6.70 -13.05 11.62
N PHE A 111 -7.29 -12.08 10.93
CA PHE A 111 -7.22 -10.66 11.27
C PHE A 111 -7.76 -10.38 12.68
N ARG A 112 -8.87 -11.02 13.06
CA ARG A 112 -9.45 -10.94 14.42
C ARG A 112 -8.60 -11.66 15.48
N ASN A 113 -7.71 -12.55 15.07
CA ASN A 113 -6.84 -13.33 15.95
C ASN A 113 -5.48 -12.66 16.22
N PHE A 114 -5.21 -11.49 15.62
CA PHE A 114 -4.02 -10.70 15.99
C PHE A 114 -4.00 -10.38 17.49
N ARG A 115 -2.80 -10.51 18.08
CA ARG A 115 -2.55 -10.34 19.50
C ARG A 115 -1.39 -9.40 19.75
N ASP A 116 -1.45 -8.66 20.86
CA ASP A 116 -0.37 -7.80 21.33
C ASP A 116 0.80 -8.63 21.87
N GLY A 117 1.96 -8.01 22.16
CA GLY A 117 3.13 -8.66 22.75
C GLY A 117 2.90 -9.42 24.08
N ARG A 118 1.72 -9.30 24.70
CA ARG A 118 1.32 -10.01 25.93
C ARG A 118 0.23 -11.07 25.70
N GLY A 119 -0.14 -11.32 24.45
CA GLY A 119 -1.09 -12.34 24.04
C GLY A 119 -2.56 -11.91 24.15
N LYS A 120 -2.83 -10.63 24.42
CA LYS A 120 -4.19 -10.08 24.42
C LYS A 120 -4.63 -9.80 22.99
N ARG A 121 -5.91 -10.01 22.71
CA ARG A 121 -6.47 -9.72 21.38
C ARG A 121 -6.48 -8.21 21.13
N LEU A 122 -6.03 -7.81 19.94
CA LEU A 122 -6.05 -6.41 19.51
C LEU A 122 -7.43 -5.98 18.99
N ASN A 123 -8.34 -6.92 18.74
CA ASN A 123 -9.70 -6.67 18.21
C ASN A 123 -9.73 -5.88 16.89
N LEU A 124 -8.69 -6.03 16.08
CA LEU A 124 -8.57 -5.37 14.78
C LEU A 124 -9.64 -5.88 13.80
N LYS A 125 -10.06 -5.01 12.89
CA LYS A 125 -10.96 -5.35 11.78
C LYS A 125 -10.36 -4.79 10.48
N PRO A 126 -10.43 -5.51 9.35
CA PRO A 126 -10.01 -4.94 8.08
C PRO A 126 -11.00 -3.82 7.71
N GLU A 127 -10.46 -2.67 7.28
CA GLU A 127 -11.26 -1.50 6.86
C GLU A 127 -11.36 -1.43 5.33
N ALA A 128 -10.27 -1.79 4.65
CA ALA A 128 -10.16 -1.65 3.21
C ALA A 128 -9.50 -2.86 2.54
N ILE A 129 -9.77 -3.03 1.25
CA ILE A 129 -9.10 -4.00 0.38
C ILE A 129 -8.43 -3.28 -0.79
N MET A 130 -7.21 -3.69 -1.08
CA MET A 130 -6.41 -3.27 -2.23
C MET A 130 -6.21 -4.46 -3.16
N SER A 131 -6.29 -4.22 -4.46
CA SER A 131 -6.11 -5.23 -5.49
C SER A 131 -5.55 -4.61 -6.78
N PRO A 132 -4.96 -5.42 -7.67
CA PRO A 132 -4.72 -5.02 -9.05
C PRO A 132 -6.06 -4.82 -9.81
N PRO A 133 -6.01 -4.25 -11.02
CA PRO A 133 -7.19 -4.05 -11.88
C PRO A 133 -7.90 -5.34 -12.27
N ASP A 134 -7.16 -6.44 -12.49
CA ASP A 134 -7.71 -7.71 -12.96
C ASP A 134 -8.69 -8.35 -11.95
N ASN A 135 -8.31 -8.35 -10.66
CA ASN A 135 -9.12 -8.91 -9.56
C ASN A 135 -10.24 -7.95 -9.07
N TRP A 136 -10.32 -6.73 -9.63
CA TRP A 136 -11.23 -5.69 -9.14
C TRP A 136 -12.71 -6.10 -9.20
N PHE A 137 -13.12 -6.71 -10.32
CA PHE A 137 -14.51 -7.09 -10.54
C PHE A 137 -14.92 -8.29 -9.69
N ASP A 138 -14.02 -9.28 -9.53
CA ASP A 138 -14.27 -10.47 -8.70
C ASP A 138 -14.45 -10.07 -7.22
N ILE A 139 -13.63 -9.14 -6.73
CA ILE A 139 -13.79 -8.56 -5.40
C ILE A 139 -15.13 -7.82 -5.28
N ALA A 140 -15.47 -6.99 -6.27
CA ALA A 140 -16.72 -6.24 -6.26
C ALA A 140 -17.93 -7.17 -6.23
N GLU A 141 -17.90 -8.26 -7.00
CA GLU A 141 -18.97 -9.26 -7.03
C GLU A 141 -19.15 -9.93 -5.67
N VAL A 142 -18.06 -10.38 -5.03
CA VAL A 142 -18.10 -11.01 -3.70
C VAL A 142 -18.54 -10.05 -2.60
N LEU A 143 -18.19 -8.76 -2.67
CA LEU A 143 -18.52 -7.77 -1.64
C LEU A 143 -19.92 -7.15 -1.81
N GLN A 144 -20.35 -6.91 -3.05
CA GLN A 144 -21.55 -6.14 -3.35
C GLN A 144 -22.77 -7.01 -3.68
N SER A 145 -22.56 -8.25 -4.16
CA SER A 145 -23.68 -9.12 -4.50
C SER A 145 -24.54 -9.46 -3.28
N SER A 146 -25.86 -9.45 -3.49
CA SER A 146 -26.86 -9.79 -2.45
C SER A 146 -26.91 -11.30 -2.18
N ASP A 147 -26.76 -12.08 -3.24
CA ASP A 147 -26.74 -13.54 -3.21
C ASP A 147 -25.35 -14.05 -3.56
N ARG A 148 -25.03 -15.26 -3.13
CA ARG A 148 -23.79 -15.94 -3.47
C ARG A 148 -23.80 -16.39 -4.93
N PRO A 149 -22.94 -15.82 -5.80
CA PRO A 149 -22.90 -16.17 -7.23
C PRO A 149 -22.36 -17.59 -7.46
N ASP A 150 -21.61 -18.13 -6.49
CA ASP A 150 -21.01 -19.47 -6.49
C ASP A 150 -22.01 -20.60 -6.19
N THR A 151 -23.30 -20.30 -5.93
CA THR A 151 -24.29 -21.32 -5.55
C THR A 151 -25.60 -21.19 -6.31
N ALA A 152 -26.11 -22.30 -6.86
CA ALA A 152 -27.43 -22.34 -7.52
C ALA A 152 -28.62 -22.07 -6.57
N ASN A 153 -28.37 -22.05 -5.26
CA ASN A 153 -29.40 -21.97 -4.22
C ASN A 153 -29.74 -20.53 -3.78
N ARG A 154 -29.24 -19.49 -4.46
CA ARG A 154 -29.41 -18.08 -4.07
C ARG A 154 -29.15 -17.87 -2.57
N ALA A 155 -28.08 -18.47 -2.06
CA ALA A 155 -27.76 -18.37 -0.64
C ALA A 155 -27.38 -16.91 -0.33
N THR A 156 -27.91 -16.35 0.76
CA THR A 156 -27.59 -14.96 1.15
C THR A 156 -26.08 -14.78 1.34
N ASN A 157 -25.55 -13.70 0.77
CA ASN A 157 -24.15 -13.35 0.95
C ASN A 157 -23.91 -12.80 2.37
N VAL A 158 -23.51 -13.68 3.27
CA VAL A 158 -23.17 -13.33 4.65
C VAL A 158 -22.02 -12.32 4.70
N SER A 159 -21.08 -12.36 3.75
CA SER A 159 -19.91 -11.48 3.75
C SER A 159 -20.30 -10.01 3.61
N ARG A 160 -21.40 -9.69 2.90
CA ARG A 160 -21.93 -8.34 2.78
C ARG A 160 -22.53 -7.80 4.09
N SER A 161 -23.26 -8.65 4.83
CA SER A 161 -23.97 -8.26 6.05
C SER A 161 -23.14 -8.38 7.34
N PHE A 162 -22.03 -9.11 7.30
CA PHE A 162 -21.27 -9.50 8.49
C PHE A 162 -20.35 -8.41 9.05
N PHE A 163 -19.96 -7.42 8.24
CA PHE A 163 -19.10 -6.32 8.69
C PHE A 163 -19.85 -5.27 9.53
N GLU A 164 -20.71 -5.70 10.47
CA GLU A 164 -21.31 -4.89 11.56
C GLU A 164 -21.74 -3.45 11.16
N GLY A 165 -22.35 -3.27 9.97
CA GLY A 165 -22.85 -1.98 9.50
C GLY A 165 -21.87 -1.12 8.67
N GLY A 166 -20.67 -1.60 8.35
CA GLY A 166 -19.74 -0.97 7.40
C GLY A 166 -19.28 -1.95 6.34
N VAL A 167 -19.36 -1.61 5.05
CA VAL A 167 -18.84 -2.48 3.98
C VAL A 167 -17.30 -2.36 3.98
N LEU A 168 -16.58 -3.48 3.85
CA LEU A 168 -15.15 -3.47 3.56
C LEU A 168 -14.89 -2.55 2.36
N ARG A 169 -14.13 -1.47 2.55
CA ARG A 169 -13.97 -0.45 1.51
C ARG A 169 -13.07 -0.98 0.41
N GLN A 170 -13.64 -1.14 -0.78
CA GLN A 170 -12.86 -1.41 -1.98
C GLN A 170 -12.11 -0.14 -2.39
N LEU A 171 -10.77 -0.12 -2.27
CA LEU A 171 -9.93 0.99 -2.72
C LEU A 171 -9.76 0.94 -4.23
N PRO A 172 -9.74 2.06 -4.98
CA PRO A 172 -9.54 2.01 -6.43
C PRO A 172 -8.43 1.05 -6.86
N PRO A 173 -8.61 0.32 -7.98
CA PRO A 173 -7.63 -0.65 -8.43
C PRO A 173 -6.26 0.01 -8.57
N ASN A 174 -5.22 -0.71 -8.13
CA ASN A 174 -3.86 -0.21 -8.14
C ASN A 174 -3.10 -0.76 -9.35
N ASP A 175 -2.93 0.08 -10.38
CA ASP A 175 -2.26 -0.28 -11.64
C ASP A 175 -0.77 -0.67 -11.48
N TYR A 176 -0.17 -0.37 -10.32
CA TYR A 176 1.25 -0.62 -10.04
C TYR A 176 1.50 -1.93 -9.29
N ILE A 177 0.44 -2.63 -8.87
CA ILE A 177 0.58 -3.99 -8.34
C ILE A 177 0.78 -4.93 -9.51
N THR A 178 1.91 -5.63 -9.54
CA THR A 178 2.31 -6.45 -10.69
C THR A 178 1.68 -7.83 -10.69
N ASP A 179 1.23 -8.30 -9.54
CA ASP A 179 0.65 -9.63 -9.36
C ASP A 179 -0.87 -9.57 -9.54
N THR A 180 -1.38 -10.22 -10.60
CA THR A 180 -2.73 -10.00 -11.15
C THR A 180 -3.86 -10.59 -10.31
N ASP A 181 -3.57 -11.60 -9.51
CA ASP A 181 -4.53 -12.30 -8.64
C ASP A 181 -4.34 -11.96 -7.14
N SER A 182 -3.32 -11.15 -6.84
CA SER A 182 -3.04 -10.72 -5.47
C SER A 182 -4.17 -9.88 -4.88
N TRP A 183 -4.30 -9.95 -3.56
CA TRP A 183 -5.21 -9.07 -2.82
C TRP A 183 -4.70 -8.84 -1.39
N VAL A 184 -4.91 -7.63 -0.90
CA VAL A 184 -4.42 -7.19 0.41
C VAL A 184 -5.54 -6.52 1.19
N LEU A 185 -5.83 -7.06 2.37
CA LEU A 185 -6.66 -6.44 3.39
C LEU A 185 -5.82 -5.51 4.26
N VAL A 186 -6.34 -4.32 4.49
CA VAL A 186 -5.68 -3.29 5.29
C VAL A 186 -6.64 -2.84 6.39
N GLY A 187 -6.14 -2.81 7.62
CA GLY A 187 -6.86 -2.26 8.76
C GLY A 187 -6.94 -0.74 8.73
N PRO A 188 -7.45 -0.13 9.79
CA PRO A 188 -7.37 1.32 9.99
C PRO A 188 -5.92 1.81 10.03
N LYS A 189 -5.72 3.09 9.68
CA LYS A 189 -4.40 3.74 9.65
C LYS A 189 -3.66 3.66 10.99
N GLU A 190 -4.39 3.64 12.10
CA GLU A 190 -3.85 3.54 13.46
C GLU A 190 -3.40 2.13 13.84
N ASP A 191 -3.86 1.11 13.10
CA ASP A 191 -3.67 -0.31 13.44
C ASP A 191 -2.63 -1.01 12.55
N HIS A 192 -2.23 -0.40 11.44
CA HIS A 192 -1.25 -0.97 10.51
C HIS A 192 0.07 -0.19 10.46
N GLY A 193 1.15 -0.89 10.08
CA GLY A 193 2.50 -0.32 10.04
C GLY A 193 2.91 0.31 8.72
N LEU A 194 2.04 0.37 7.69
CA LEU A 194 2.39 1.02 6.40
C LEU A 194 2.54 2.53 6.58
N ILE A 195 3.73 3.05 6.27
CA ILE A 195 4.07 4.47 6.43
C ILE A 195 4.60 5.03 5.10
N PHE A 196 3.96 6.11 4.64
CA PHE A 196 4.51 7.01 3.65
C PHE A 196 5.09 8.22 4.41
N LEU A 197 6.41 8.29 4.53
CA LEU A 197 7.10 9.37 5.23
C LEU A 197 7.59 10.41 4.23
N GLU A 198 6.92 11.56 4.18
CA GLU A 198 7.39 12.73 3.42
C GLU A 198 8.19 13.65 4.35
N ARG A 199 9.51 13.69 4.17
CA ARG A 199 10.41 14.56 4.94
C ARG A 199 10.48 15.96 4.38
N GLU A 200 10.52 16.07 3.06
CA GLU A 200 10.49 17.33 2.33
C GLU A 200 9.48 17.20 1.20
N LYS A 201 8.54 18.15 1.17
CA LYS A 201 7.48 18.15 0.16
C LYS A 201 8.05 18.42 -1.22
N PHE A 202 7.36 17.90 -2.22
CA PHE A 202 7.63 18.25 -3.61
C PHE A 202 7.60 19.77 -3.80
N THR A 203 8.76 20.33 -4.13
CA THR A 203 8.96 21.76 -4.37
C THR A 203 9.46 21.94 -5.78
N VAL A 204 8.88 22.90 -6.50
CA VAL A 204 9.27 23.25 -7.86
C VAL A 204 9.81 24.67 -7.85
N GLU A 205 10.98 24.86 -8.41
CA GLU A 205 11.62 26.16 -8.58
C GLU A 205 11.97 26.37 -10.05
N THR A 206 11.68 27.57 -10.54
CA THR A 206 11.98 27.98 -11.91
C THR A 206 12.84 29.23 -11.87
N ASP A 207 13.99 29.17 -12.53
CA ASP A 207 14.91 30.29 -12.66
C ASP A 207 15.20 30.59 -14.14
N VAL A 208 15.54 31.85 -14.43
CA VAL A 208 15.92 32.30 -15.77
C VAL A 208 17.38 32.73 -15.73
N ASP A 209 18.20 32.01 -16.49
CA ASP A 209 19.61 32.32 -16.65
C ASP A 209 19.79 33.69 -17.29
N PHE A 210 20.50 34.61 -16.60
CA PHE A 210 20.68 35.98 -17.07
C PHE A 210 21.39 36.06 -18.41
N ASP A 211 22.45 35.26 -18.60
CA ASP A 211 23.32 35.36 -19.77
C ASP A 211 22.68 34.72 -21.02
N THR A 212 22.07 33.55 -20.85
CA THR A 212 21.53 32.75 -21.96
C THR A 212 20.02 32.91 -22.14
N ARG A 213 19.34 33.54 -21.18
CA ARG A 213 17.87 33.61 -21.05
C ARG A 213 17.19 32.24 -21.04
N THR A 214 17.94 31.18 -20.74
CA THR A 214 17.41 29.81 -20.63
C THR A 214 16.54 29.71 -19.39
N LEU A 215 15.34 29.18 -19.55
CA LEU A 215 14.47 28.83 -18.44
C LEU A 215 14.89 27.46 -17.88
N LYS A 216 15.21 27.40 -16.59
CA LYS A 216 15.61 26.19 -15.89
C LYS A 216 14.58 25.91 -14.82
N THR A 217 13.93 24.76 -14.88
CA THR A 217 12.98 24.32 -13.87
C THR A 217 13.55 23.09 -13.18
N ALA A 218 13.64 23.14 -11.87
CA ALA A 218 14.03 22.01 -11.03
C ALA A 218 12.90 21.70 -10.05
N ALA A 219 12.73 20.43 -9.76
CA ALA A 219 11.84 19.99 -8.70
C ALA A 219 12.54 18.93 -7.85
N TRP A 220 12.27 18.95 -6.56
CA TRP A 220 12.83 17.98 -5.64
C TRP A 220 11.87 17.69 -4.50
N GLY A 221 12.10 16.56 -3.85
CA GLY A 221 11.42 16.19 -2.61
C GLY A 221 12.14 15.03 -1.96
N ARG A 222 11.80 14.76 -0.70
CA ARG A 222 12.40 13.69 0.07
C ARG A 222 11.34 12.86 0.74
N PHE A 223 11.27 11.59 0.39
CA PHE A 223 10.32 10.67 1.00
C PHE A 223 10.91 9.27 1.14
N ASP A 224 10.27 8.48 1.99
CA ASP A 224 10.48 7.05 2.15
C ASP A 224 9.12 6.35 2.25
N VAL A 225 9.03 5.11 1.78
CA VAL A 225 7.81 4.31 1.88
C VAL A 225 8.20 2.91 2.32
N ASP A 226 7.66 2.50 3.46
CA ASP A 226 7.97 1.19 4.03
C ASP A 226 6.94 0.83 5.13
N TRP A 227 7.12 -0.32 5.78
CA TRP A 227 6.35 -0.74 6.95
C TRP A 227 7.22 -0.79 8.22
N VAL A 228 6.66 -0.32 9.33
CA VAL A 228 7.42 -0.15 10.59
C VAL A 228 7.01 -1.09 11.72
N ASN A 229 6.01 -1.95 11.49
CA ASN A 229 5.56 -2.97 12.46
C ASN A 229 5.85 -4.39 11.97
N ASN A 230 5.58 -5.40 12.79
CA ASN A 230 5.75 -6.81 12.46
C ASN A 230 4.64 -7.39 11.56
N GLY A 231 4.04 -6.60 10.67
CA GLY A 231 3.00 -7.06 9.74
C GLY A 231 1.58 -7.15 10.31
N VAL A 232 1.36 -6.70 11.56
CA VAL A 232 0.03 -6.58 12.18
C VAL A 232 -0.82 -5.53 11.44
N GLY A 233 -2.13 -5.78 11.34
CA GLY A 233 -3.08 -4.83 10.74
C GLY A 233 -3.13 -4.87 9.20
N ILE A 234 -2.42 -5.81 8.59
CA ILE A 234 -2.44 -6.08 7.15
C ILE A 234 -2.62 -7.59 6.98
N PHE A 235 -3.29 -8.03 5.92
CA PHE A 235 -3.35 -9.44 5.56
C PHE A 235 -3.40 -9.64 4.05
N ALA A 236 -2.69 -10.61 3.48
CA ALA A 236 -2.64 -10.78 2.02
C ALA A 236 -2.69 -12.23 1.52
N SER A 237 -2.82 -12.37 0.21
CA SER A 237 -2.63 -13.59 -0.56
C SER A 237 -2.04 -13.22 -1.93
N ALA A 238 -1.13 -14.05 -2.44
CA ALA A 238 -0.51 -13.88 -3.76
C ALA A 238 -1.31 -14.60 -4.88
N GLY A 239 -2.63 -14.77 -4.70
CA GLY A 239 -3.46 -15.55 -5.62
C GLY A 239 -3.04 -17.02 -5.75
N ALA A 240 -3.58 -17.75 -6.73
CA ALA A 240 -3.37 -19.20 -6.91
C ALA A 240 -2.44 -19.56 -8.08
#